data_AF-A0A6V7V3E0-F1
#
_entry.id   AF-A0A6V7V3E0-F1
#
_cell.length_a   1.000
_cell.length_b   1.000
_cell.length_c   1.000
_cell.angle_alpha   90.00
_cell.angle_beta   90.00
_cell.angle_gamma   90.00
#
_symmetry.space_group_name_H-M   'P 1'
#
loop_
_entity.id
_entity.type
_entity.pdbx_description
1 polymer ?
#
loop_
_entity_poly.entity_id
_entity_poly.type
_entity_poly.pdbx_seq_one_letter_code
_entity_poly.pdbx_strand_id
1 'polypeptide(L)'
;MTYTEPSDKCPYEVNFKWIEYPHGAFHNCIGGDMQTIFPNKAANEVIFFFFHSHVNKIFVDWRQTRQTRSQRENDYPADLADCENSGHFRNATMSQFAPFKNIDGHKSEYTDNMYEYAPKPNCTATTDCGSR
;
A
#
# COMPACT_ATOMS: atom_id res chain seq x y z
N MET A 1 -2.19 -13.00 -10.60
CA MET A 1 -2.73 -11.76 -9.99
C MET A 1 -3.57 -12.21 -8.80
N THR A 2 -3.58 -11.46 -7.70
CA THR A 2 -4.46 -11.74 -6.56
C THR A 2 -5.36 -10.53 -6.35
N TYR A 3 -6.46 -10.73 -5.65
CA TYR A 3 -7.32 -9.67 -5.13
C TYR A 3 -7.56 -9.97 -3.65
N THR A 4 -7.82 -8.94 -2.85
CA THR A 4 -7.92 -9.08 -1.39
C THR A 4 -9.35 -9.27 -0.91
N GLU A 5 -10.33 -8.98 -1.76
CA GLU A 5 -11.74 -9.27 -1.54
C GLU A 5 -12.40 -9.99 -2.75
N PRO A 6 -11.87 -11.15 -3.21
CA PRO A 6 -12.49 -11.86 -4.32
C PRO A 6 -13.83 -12.48 -3.89
N SER A 7 -14.89 -12.27 -4.69
CA SER A 7 -16.15 -13.01 -4.51
C SER A 7 -16.02 -14.45 -5.02
N ASP A 8 -17.02 -15.30 -4.71
CA ASP A 8 -17.10 -16.67 -5.22
C ASP A 8 -17.07 -16.79 -6.76
N LYS A 9 -17.34 -15.68 -7.47
CA LYS A 9 -17.31 -15.62 -8.94
C LYS A 9 -15.96 -15.19 -9.50
N CYS A 10 -15.04 -14.73 -8.67
CA CYS A 10 -13.71 -14.34 -9.11
C CYS A 10 -12.92 -15.60 -9.52
N PRO A 11 -12.26 -15.61 -10.70
CA PRO A 11 -11.45 -16.76 -11.13
C PRO A 11 -10.11 -16.87 -10.41
N TYR A 12 -9.78 -15.92 -9.52
CA TYR A 12 -8.52 -15.88 -8.78
C TYR A 12 -8.76 -16.19 -7.31
N GLU A 13 -7.93 -17.08 -6.77
CA GLU A 13 -7.92 -17.37 -5.33
C GLU A 13 -7.25 -16.24 -4.54
N VAL A 14 -7.75 -16.07 -3.31
CA VAL A 14 -7.14 -15.22 -2.31
C VAL A 14 -5.76 -15.76 -1.93
N ASN A 15 -4.77 -14.87 -1.83
CA ASN A 15 -3.46 -15.23 -1.31
C ASN A 15 -3.17 -14.43 -0.03
N PHE A 16 -3.15 -15.13 1.10
CA PHE A 16 -2.96 -14.51 2.41
C PHE A 16 -1.52 -14.02 2.68
N LYS A 17 -0.59 -14.24 1.74
CA LYS A 17 0.79 -13.74 1.83
C LYS A 17 0.94 -12.32 1.28
N TRP A 18 -0.10 -11.75 0.68
CA TRP A 18 -0.06 -10.39 0.17
C TRP A 18 -0.08 -9.38 1.31
N ILE A 19 0.58 -8.24 1.10
CA ILE A 19 0.94 -7.29 2.15
C ILE A 19 -0.26 -6.68 2.87
N GLU A 20 -1.44 -6.66 2.25
CA GLU A 20 -2.66 -6.14 2.85
C GLU A 20 -3.10 -6.93 4.10
N TYR A 21 -2.89 -8.25 4.12
CA TYR A 21 -3.24 -9.09 5.27
C TYR A 21 -2.36 -8.84 6.51
N PRO A 22 -1.01 -8.88 6.45
CA PRO A 22 -0.19 -8.48 7.57
C PRO A 22 -0.33 -6.98 7.89
N HIS A 23 -0.66 -6.14 6.90
CA HIS A 23 -1.02 -4.74 7.14
C HIS A 23 -2.25 -4.62 8.07
N GLY A 24 -3.34 -5.32 7.75
CA GLY A 24 -4.54 -5.38 8.61
C GLY A 24 -4.28 -6.05 9.96
N ALA A 25 -3.43 -7.07 10.02
CA ALA A 25 -3.05 -7.72 11.28
C ALA A 25 -2.33 -6.75 12.23
N PHE A 26 -1.52 -5.82 11.71
CA PHE A 26 -0.83 -4.84 12.52
C PHE A 26 -1.77 -3.76 13.07
N HIS A 27 -2.77 -3.33 12.28
CA HIS A 27 -3.88 -2.52 12.78
C HIS A 27 -4.53 -3.16 14.02
N ASN A 28 -4.82 -4.47 13.94
CA ASN A 28 -5.39 -5.23 15.05
C ASN A 28 -4.42 -5.41 16.24
N CYS A 29 -3.12 -5.53 15.96
CA CYS A 29 -2.08 -5.68 17.00
C CYS A 29 -1.96 -4.44 17.89
N ILE A 30 -2.02 -3.23 17.29
CA ILE A 30 -2.01 -1.98 18.05
C ILE A 30 -3.30 -1.83 18.88
N GLY A 31 -4.44 -2.23 18.32
CA GLY A 31 -5.74 -2.13 18.99
C GLY A 31 -6.30 -0.71 19.00
N GLY A 32 -7.14 -0.37 19.97
CA GLY A 32 -7.64 1.00 20.15
C GLY A 32 -8.43 1.56 18.95
N ASP A 33 -8.18 2.81 18.58
CA ASP A 33 -8.77 3.38 17.36
C ASP A 33 -8.13 2.78 16.10
N MET A 34 -6.88 2.29 16.18
CA MET A 34 -6.15 1.67 15.06
C MET A 34 -6.80 0.39 14.51
N GLN A 35 -7.59 -0.36 15.27
CA GLN A 35 -8.35 -1.52 14.77
C GLN A 35 -9.71 -1.15 14.16
N THR A 36 -10.12 0.12 14.23
CA THR A 36 -11.47 0.55 13.85
C THR A 36 -11.53 0.97 12.37
N ILE A 37 -11.93 0.04 11.50
CA ILE A 37 -12.11 0.28 10.06
C ILE A 37 -13.30 1.21 9.79
N PHE A 38 -14.44 1.02 10.47
CA PHE A 38 -15.60 1.89 10.36
C PHE A 38 -15.94 2.49 11.73
N PRO A 39 -16.00 3.82 11.92
CA PRO A 39 -15.97 4.90 10.91
C PRO A 39 -14.57 5.51 10.68
N ASN A 40 -13.58 4.73 10.23
CA ASN A 40 -12.21 5.16 9.91
C ASN A 40 -11.47 5.88 11.06
N LYS A 41 -11.60 5.40 12.30
CA LYS A 41 -10.93 6.05 13.44
C LYS A 41 -9.43 5.81 13.48
N ALA A 42 -8.93 4.78 12.80
CA ALA A 42 -7.51 4.45 12.78
C ALA A 42 -6.63 5.65 12.39
N ALA A 43 -7.08 6.45 11.43
CA ALA A 43 -6.35 7.63 10.96
C ALA A 43 -6.26 8.78 12.00
N ASN A 44 -6.97 8.70 13.13
CA ASN A 44 -6.86 9.67 14.22
C ASN A 44 -5.62 9.43 15.09
N GLU A 45 -5.03 8.23 15.05
CA GLU A 45 -3.81 7.94 15.80
C GLU A 45 -2.56 8.27 14.98
N VAL A 46 -1.60 8.99 15.56
CA VAL A 46 -0.37 9.42 14.87
C VAL A 46 0.42 8.23 14.30
N ILE A 47 0.36 7.08 14.97
CA ILE A 47 1.03 5.85 14.51
C ILE A 47 0.53 5.38 13.14
N PHE A 48 -0.71 5.70 12.76
CA PHE A 48 -1.25 5.41 11.43
C PHE A 48 -0.35 5.94 10.32
N PHE A 49 0.10 7.20 10.46
CA PHE A 49 0.94 7.84 9.46
C PHE A 49 2.31 7.17 9.33
N PHE A 50 2.96 6.87 10.46
CA PHE A 50 4.26 6.18 10.45
C PHE A 50 4.14 4.75 9.90
N PHE A 51 3.07 4.04 10.26
CA PHE A 51 2.83 2.70 9.79
C PHE A 51 2.55 2.67 8.28
N HIS A 52 1.67 3.51 7.76
CA HIS A 52 1.40 3.61 6.32
C HIS A 52 2.61 4.14 5.53
N SER A 53 3.45 4.98 6.14
CA SER A 53 4.75 5.37 5.55
C SER A 53 5.67 4.16 5.37
N HIS A 54 5.66 3.21 6.31
CA HIS A 54 6.40 1.96 6.18
C HIS A 54 5.81 1.04 5.10
N VAL A 55 4.49 0.91 5.03
CA VAL A 55 3.81 0.15 3.96
C VAL A 55 4.16 0.74 2.58
N ASN A 56 4.10 2.05 2.42
CA ASN A 56 4.48 2.72 1.18
C ASN A 56 5.96 2.54 0.85
N LYS A 57 6.86 2.53 1.84
CA LYS A 57 8.27 2.17 1.61
C LYS A 57 8.41 0.77 1.01
N ILE A 58 7.70 -0.23 1.56
CA ILE A 58 7.75 -1.60 1.01
C ILE A 58 7.24 -1.64 -0.43
N PHE A 59 6.16 -0.91 -0.72
CA PHE A 59 5.62 -0.79 -2.07
C PHE A 59 6.64 -0.16 -3.04
N VAL A 60 7.25 0.97 -2.66
CA VAL A 60 8.28 1.64 -3.48
C VAL A 60 9.51 0.75 -3.69
N ASP A 61 10.03 0.10 -2.65
CA ASP A 61 11.16 -0.84 -2.74
C ASP A 61 10.83 -2.00 -3.71
N TRP A 62 9.61 -2.56 -3.64
CA TRP A 62 9.16 -3.61 -4.58
C TRP A 62 9.10 -3.10 -6.02
N ARG A 63 8.52 -1.92 -6.24
CA ARG A 63 8.41 -1.30 -7.57
C ARG A 63 9.79 -1.07 -8.20
N GLN A 64 10.74 -0.57 -7.43
CA GLN A 64 12.11 -0.33 -7.90
C GLN A 64 12.86 -1.62 -8.24
N THR A 65 12.57 -2.72 -7.55
CA THR A 65 13.26 -4.01 -7.76
C THR A 65 12.60 -4.91 -8.78
N ARG A 66 11.31 -4.73 -9.08
CA ARG A 66 10.51 -5.63 -9.91
C ARG A 66 9.95 -5.02 -11.19
N GLN A 67 9.94 -3.70 -11.30
CA GLN A 67 9.33 -3.00 -12.44
C GLN A 67 10.29 -2.01 -13.09
N THR A 68 10.22 -1.94 -14.42
CA THR A 68 10.79 -0.81 -15.17
C THR A 68 10.07 0.49 -14.82
N ARG A 69 10.66 1.64 -15.19
CA ARG A 69 10.02 2.95 -14.95
C ARG A 69 8.65 3.07 -15.62
N SER A 70 8.49 2.55 -16.83
CA SER A 70 7.19 2.56 -17.53
C SER A 70 6.17 1.65 -16.84
N GLN A 71 6.56 0.43 -16.46
CA GLN A 71 5.69 -0.50 -15.74
C GLN A 71 5.20 0.05 -14.41
N ARG A 72 6.08 0.75 -13.67
CA ARG A 72 5.73 1.41 -12.43
C ARG A 72 4.45 2.24 -12.58
N GLU A 73 4.35 3.07 -13.62
CA GLU A 73 3.24 4.01 -13.80
C GLU A 73 2.02 3.41 -14.50
N ASN A 74 2.18 2.27 -15.19
CA ASN A 74 1.16 1.75 -16.09
C ASN A 74 0.59 0.39 -15.67
N ASP A 75 1.37 -0.44 -14.97
CA ASP A 75 0.90 -1.73 -14.47
C ASP A 75 -0.16 -1.50 -13.39
N TYR A 76 -1.36 -1.98 -13.66
CA TYR A 76 -2.49 -1.98 -12.74
C TYR A 76 -3.28 -3.29 -12.96
N PRO A 77 -3.87 -3.88 -11.91
CA PRO A 77 -4.76 -5.03 -12.08
C PRO A 77 -5.88 -4.78 -13.08
N ALA A 78 -6.38 -5.85 -13.71
CA ALA A 78 -7.57 -5.71 -14.54
C ALA A 78 -8.78 -5.36 -13.66
N ASP A 79 -9.64 -4.47 -14.16
CA ASP A 79 -10.88 -4.05 -13.51
C ASP A 79 -11.89 -5.21 -13.58
N LEU A 80 -11.90 -6.08 -12.56
CA LEU A 80 -12.75 -7.25 -12.47
C LEU A 80 -13.72 -7.08 -11.29
N ALA A 81 -14.98 -6.75 -11.59
CA ALA A 81 -16.00 -6.47 -10.57
C ALA A 81 -16.35 -7.68 -9.68
N ASP A 82 -16.14 -8.91 -10.18
CA ASP A 82 -16.30 -10.11 -9.37
C ASP A 82 -15.13 -10.32 -8.38
N CYS A 83 -14.02 -9.61 -8.56
CA CYS A 83 -12.80 -9.79 -7.77
C CYS A 83 -12.49 -8.63 -6.81
N GLU A 84 -13.05 -7.44 -7.05
CA GLU A 84 -12.75 -6.24 -6.28
C GLU A 84 -13.84 -5.17 -6.47
N ASN A 85 -13.99 -4.29 -5.48
CA ASN A 85 -14.90 -3.15 -5.57
C ASN A 85 -14.45 -2.17 -6.68
N SER A 86 -15.42 -1.60 -7.42
CA SER A 86 -15.14 -0.63 -8.49
C SER A 86 -14.42 0.64 -8.03
N GLY A 87 -14.46 0.95 -6.74
CA GLY A 87 -13.67 2.01 -6.12
C GLY A 87 -12.16 1.80 -6.21
N HIS A 88 -11.69 0.57 -6.41
CA HIS A 88 -10.27 0.22 -6.59
C HIS A 88 -9.86 0.12 -8.06
N PHE A 89 -10.77 0.37 -9.01
CA PHE A 89 -10.44 0.31 -10.43
C PHE A 89 -9.45 1.41 -10.83
N ARG A 90 -8.67 1.15 -11.88
CA ARG A 90 -7.57 2.02 -12.31
C ARG A 90 -7.98 3.48 -12.47
N ASN A 91 -9.14 3.69 -13.08
CA ASN A 91 -9.64 5.02 -13.44
C ASN A 91 -10.73 5.54 -12.50
N ALA A 92 -11.01 4.84 -11.39
CA ALA A 92 -11.93 5.32 -10.37
C ALA A 92 -11.36 6.55 -9.66
N THR A 93 -12.23 7.50 -9.31
CA THR A 93 -11.84 8.69 -8.56
C THR A 93 -11.45 8.33 -7.14
N MET A 94 -10.30 8.83 -6.68
CA MET A 94 -9.93 8.81 -5.28
C MET A 94 -10.83 9.79 -4.54
N SER A 95 -11.89 9.30 -3.89
CA SER A 95 -13.03 10.11 -3.41
C SER A 95 -12.64 11.34 -2.57
N GLN A 96 -11.62 11.23 -1.72
CA GLN A 96 -11.12 12.33 -0.87
C GLN A 96 -10.05 13.21 -1.54
N PHE A 97 -9.57 12.79 -2.70
CA PHE A 97 -8.50 13.45 -3.47
C PHE A 97 -8.98 13.84 -4.87
N ALA A 98 -10.28 14.04 -5.10
CA ALA A 98 -10.78 14.48 -6.39
C ALA A 98 -10.05 15.75 -6.86
N PRO A 99 -9.63 15.85 -8.15
CA PRO A 99 -10.03 15.00 -9.27
C PRO A 99 -9.10 13.80 -9.55
N PHE A 100 -8.17 13.45 -8.65
CA PHE A 100 -7.23 12.36 -8.87
C PHE A 100 -7.92 10.99 -8.98
N LYS A 101 -7.37 10.13 -9.83
CA LYS A 101 -7.77 8.73 -10.01
C LYS A 101 -6.77 7.81 -9.31
N ASN A 102 -7.16 6.57 -9.04
CA ASN A 102 -6.25 5.60 -8.39
C ASN A 102 -4.91 5.46 -9.12
N ILE A 103 -4.92 5.46 -10.45
CA ILE A 103 -3.69 5.42 -11.25
C ILE A 103 -2.78 6.62 -11.03
N ASP A 104 -3.30 7.79 -10.67
CA ASP A 104 -2.46 8.96 -10.39
C ASP A 104 -1.55 8.71 -9.19
N GLY A 105 -1.95 7.87 -8.23
CA GLY A 105 -1.12 7.43 -7.11
C GLY A 105 0.10 6.57 -7.51
N HIS A 106 0.15 6.06 -8.74
CA HIS A 106 1.28 5.28 -9.26
C HIS A 106 2.35 6.14 -9.94
N LYS A 107 2.20 7.46 -10.00
CA LYS A 107 3.20 8.36 -10.60
C LYS A 107 4.57 8.25 -9.93
N SER A 108 5.63 8.09 -10.72
CA SER A 108 7.00 8.08 -10.16
C SER A 108 7.41 9.48 -9.70
N GLU A 109 6.73 10.52 -10.17
CA GLU A 109 6.98 11.92 -9.82
C GLU A 109 6.92 12.20 -8.31
N TYR A 110 6.17 11.41 -7.55
CA TYR A 110 6.17 11.51 -6.09
C TYR A 110 7.53 11.16 -5.49
N THR A 111 8.14 10.07 -5.94
CA THR A 111 9.45 9.64 -5.49
C THR A 111 10.60 10.36 -6.18
N ASP A 112 10.34 10.99 -7.33
CA ASP A 112 11.35 11.75 -8.08
C ASP A 112 11.44 13.21 -7.56
N ASN A 113 10.33 13.80 -7.11
CA ASN A 113 10.25 15.25 -6.83
C ASN A 113 9.72 15.63 -5.44
N MET A 114 9.08 14.73 -4.68
CA MET A 114 8.43 15.10 -3.42
C MET A 114 9.04 14.45 -2.18
N TYR A 115 9.35 13.15 -2.22
CA TYR A 115 9.92 12.46 -1.08
C TYR A 115 10.86 11.34 -1.51
N GLU A 116 11.78 10.98 -0.63
CA GLU A 116 12.60 9.78 -0.74
C GLU A 116 12.61 9.01 0.58
N TYR A 117 12.92 7.72 0.52
CA TYR A 117 13.09 6.89 1.69
C TYR A 117 14.56 6.69 2.00
N ALA A 118 14.94 6.92 3.26
CA ALA A 118 16.25 6.51 3.74
C ALA A 118 16.43 4.98 3.61
N PRO A 119 17.68 4.51 3.42
CA PRO A 119 17.99 3.09 3.49
C PRO A 119 17.51 2.47 4.80
N LYS A 120 17.13 1.19 4.76
CA LYS A 120 16.82 0.47 6.01
C LYS A 120 18.07 0.47 6.90
N PRO A 121 17.94 0.77 8.20
CA PRO A 121 19.07 0.68 9.13
C PRO A 121 19.63 -0.75 9.09
N ASN A 122 20.93 -0.88 8.90
CA ASN A 122 21.63 -2.15 8.92
C ASN A 122 22.66 -2.12 10.03
N CYS A 123 22.62 -3.11 10.92
CA CYS A 123 23.64 -3.28 11.94
C CYS A 123 24.88 -3.95 11.34
N THR A 124 26.05 -3.36 11.60
CA THR A 124 27.30 -4.11 11.44
C THR A 124 27.49 -5.02 12.67
N ALA A 125 28.52 -5.87 12.69
CA ALA A 125 28.79 -6.72 13.86
C ALA A 125 29.12 -5.92 15.13
N THR A 126 29.33 -4.62 15.03
CA THR A 126 29.35 -3.68 16.15
C THR A 126 27.95 -3.08 16.37
N THR A 127 27.62 -2.77 17.61
CA THR A 127 26.29 -2.33 18.09
C THR A 127 25.70 -1.06 17.44
N ASP A 128 26.36 -0.47 16.44
CA ASP A 128 25.82 0.66 15.68
C ASP A 128 24.99 0.16 14.50
N CYS A 129 23.69 0.46 14.56
CA CYS A 129 22.71 0.08 13.56
C CYS A 129 22.32 1.22 12.62
N GLY A 130 22.93 2.40 12.74
CA GLY A 130 22.65 3.55 11.88
C GLY A 130 21.19 4.04 11.94
N SER A 131 20.46 3.65 12.99
CA SER A 131 19.12 4.14 13.29
C SER A 131 19.23 5.61 13.70
N ARG A 132 18.75 6.53 12.87
CA ARG A 132 18.68 7.97 13.19
C ARG A 132 17.28 8.35 13.61
#